data_AF-J9BI32-F1
#
_entry.id   AF-J9BI32-F1
#
_cell.length_a   1.000
_cell.length_b   1.000
_cell.length_c   1.000
_cell.angle_alpha   90.00
_cell.angle_beta   90.00
_cell.angle_gamma   90.00
#
_symmetry.space_group_name_H-M   'P 1'
#
loop_
_entity.id
_entity.type
_entity.pdbx_description
1 polymer ?
#
loop_
_entity_poly.entity_id
_entity_poly.type
_entity_poly.pdbx_seq_one_letter_code
_entity_poly.pdbx_strand_id
1 'polypeptide(L)'
;MFWPKKPLQNAMIHLLISDYIANALLYHAFSERLLQFVVDDQTISSLGPLLRTSCTTGICFADLIPQIAKQYPDSKVRLIFTPTRAPVVLFQAKQGGVLMVNINGLVFMYIVESNKISHQAATFALDIVANIKLHVENNTLLGKTSVDSFQLKNKYGYINISDDELSDVALLSSEMLQRFINDFLRGGFPIPVPKVLRINITQLQILDRSVFISADFDLDQKRLSNLALQAFTDIKYFPPSEHIHSN
;
A
#
# COMPACT_ATOMS: atom_id res chain seq x y z
N MET A 1 -7.64 23.90 1.01
CA MET A 1 -7.98 23.05 -0.15
C MET A 1 -8.57 23.96 -1.20
N PHE A 2 -8.09 23.93 -2.44
CA PHE A 2 -8.54 24.86 -3.48
C PHE A 2 -9.05 24.07 -4.68
N TRP A 3 -10.20 24.48 -5.20
CA TRP A 3 -10.73 23.96 -6.44
C TRP A 3 -9.88 24.43 -7.63
N PRO A 4 -9.64 23.60 -8.66
CA PRO A 4 -9.00 24.08 -9.87
C PRO A 4 -9.82 25.21 -10.50
N LYS A 5 -9.15 26.27 -10.96
CA LYS A 5 -9.80 27.52 -11.41
C LYS A 5 -10.77 27.31 -12.60
N LYS A 6 -10.57 26.28 -13.41
CA LYS A 6 -11.49 25.83 -14.47
C LYS A 6 -11.35 24.31 -14.67
N PRO A 7 -12.42 23.50 -14.52
CA PRO A 7 -12.39 22.12 -14.99
C PRO A 7 -12.24 22.09 -16.51
N LEU A 8 -11.58 21.06 -17.05
CA LEU A 8 -11.30 20.96 -18.50
C LEU A 8 -12.57 20.81 -19.35
N GLN A 9 -13.65 20.26 -18.78
CA GLN A 9 -14.93 20.02 -19.44
C GLN A 9 -16.10 20.21 -18.46
N ASN A 10 -17.29 20.46 -19.01
CA ASN A 10 -18.56 20.37 -18.27
C ASN A 10 -18.83 18.90 -17.95
N ALA A 11 -18.32 18.43 -16.80
CA ALA A 11 -18.55 17.07 -16.35
C ALA A 11 -19.73 17.00 -15.38
N MET A 12 -20.38 15.84 -15.29
CA MET A 12 -21.52 15.65 -14.40
C MET A 12 -21.14 15.62 -12.92
N ILE A 13 -19.91 15.16 -12.60
CA ILE A 13 -19.41 15.05 -11.22
C ILE A 13 -18.00 15.62 -11.15
N HIS A 14 -17.76 16.33 -10.04
CA HIS A 14 -16.42 16.68 -9.61
C HIS A 14 -16.21 16.30 -8.15
N LEU A 15 -15.07 15.69 -7.85
CA LEU A 15 -14.66 15.25 -6.52
C LEU A 15 -13.31 15.87 -6.18
N LEU A 16 -13.17 16.31 -4.93
CA LEU A 16 -11.90 16.78 -4.38
C LEU A 16 -11.62 15.99 -3.11
N ILE A 17 -10.60 15.14 -3.17
CA ILE A 17 -10.29 14.16 -2.13
C ILE A 17 -9.01 14.62 -1.43
N SER A 18 -9.08 14.82 -0.11
CA SER A 18 -7.94 15.26 0.69
C SER A 18 -6.97 14.12 0.95
N ASP A 19 -5.67 14.43 1.05
CA ASP A 19 -4.72 13.48 1.63
C ASP A 19 -5.05 13.13 3.09
N TYR A 20 -5.85 13.96 3.78
CA TYR A 20 -6.35 13.67 5.11
C TYR A 20 -7.11 12.33 5.19
N ILE A 21 -7.83 11.93 4.13
CA ILE A 21 -8.56 10.65 4.12
C ILE A 21 -7.58 9.47 4.20
N ALA A 22 -6.53 9.49 3.38
CA ALA A 22 -5.50 8.45 3.40
C ALA A 22 -4.72 8.45 4.72
N ASN A 23 -4.35 9.62 5.22
CA ASN A 23 -3.65 9.75 6.50
C ASN A 23 -4.49 9.28 7.69
N ALA A 24 -5.79 9.59 7.73
CA ALA A 24 -6.69 9.12 8.78
C ALA A 24 -6.81 7.58 8.76
N LEU A 25 -6.97 6.98 7.57
CA LEU A 25 -6.99 5.53 7.42
C LEU A 25 -5.69 4.90 7.92
N LEU A 26 -4.54 5.43 7.52
CA LEU A 26 -3.22 4.94 7.92
C LEU A 26 -2.96 5.13 9.42
N TYR A 27 -3.46 6.22 10.00
CA TYR A 27 -3.42 6.44 11.44
C TYR A 27 -4.20 5.38 12.20
N HIS A 28 -5.43 5.06 11.78
CA HIS A 28 -6.21 4.00 12.38
C HIS A 28 -5.57 2.62 12.18
N ALA A 29 -5.08 2.31 10.98
CA ALA A 29 -4.36 1.06 10.74
C ALA A 29 -3.10 0.94 11.61
N PHE A 30 -2.39 2.06 11.83
CA PHE A 30 -1.26 2.11 12.75
C PHE A 30 -1.68 1.90 14.21
N SER A 31 -2.72 2.59 14.70
CA SER A 31 -3.19 2.46 16.08
C SER A 31 -3.67 1.06 16.42
N GLU A 32 -4.27 0.38 15.43
CA GLU A 32 -4.74 -1.01 15.52
C GLU A 32 -3.64 -2.05 15.20
N ARG A 33 -2.39 -1.63 14.98
CA ARG A 33 -1.23 -2.49 14.67
C ARG A 33 -1.38 -3.33 13.39
N LEU A 34 -2.23 -2.90 12.45
CA LEU A 34 -2.49 -3.59 11.19
C LEU A 34 -1.37 -3.40 10.14
N LEU A 35 -0.38 -2.56 10.44
CA LEU A 35 0.73 -2.21 9.54
C LEU A 35 2.05 -2.93 9.89
N GLN A 36 1.99 -3.97 10.72
CA GLN A 36 3.13 -4.86 10.97
C GLN A 36 3.20 -5.93 9.87
N PHE A 37 4.36 -6.09 9.25
CA PHE A 37 4.55 -7.04 8.14
C PHE A 37 5.65 -8.05 8.47
N VAL A 38 5.39 -9.31 8.16
CA VAL A 38 6.38 -10.39 8.22
C VAL A 38 6.82 -10.70 6.79
N VAL A 39 8.13 -10.75 6.59
CA VAL A 39 8.78 -11.08 5.32
C VAL A 39 9.66 -12.30 5.55
N ASP A 40 9.19 -13.44 5.08
CA ASP A 40 9.88 -14.72 5.06
C ASP A 40 9.50 -15.50 3.79
N ASP A 41 10.10 -16.68 3.63
CA ASP A 41 9.87 -17.54 2.47
C ASP A 41 8.46 -18.15 2.39
N GLN A 42 7.67 -18.02 3.47
CA GLN A 42 6.29 -18.51 3.53
C GLN A 42 5.30 -17.41 3.14
N THR A 43 5.55 -16.17 3.59
CA THR A 43 4.72 -15.00 3.30
C THR A 43 4.96 -14.48 1.88
N ILE A 44 6.21 -14.47 1.41
CA ILE A 44 6.58 -14.03 0.06
C ILE A 44 7.47 -15.11 -0.56
N SER A 45 6.85 -16.12 -1.17
CA SER A 45 7.58 -17.29 -1.71
C SER A 45 8.64 -16.93 -2.75
N SER A 46 8.41 -15.86 -3.53
CA SER A 46 9.38 -15.33 -4.50
C SER A 46 10.67 -14.81 -3.86
N LEU A 47 10.66 -14.49 -2.56
CA LEU A 47 11.83 -14.10 -1.79
C LEU A 47 12.60 -15.26 -1.15
N GLY A 48 12.06 -16.48 -1.21
CA GLY A 48 12.64 -17.64 -0.52
C GLY A 48 14.12 -17.92 -0.84
N PRO A 49 14.60 -17.78 -2.09
CA PRO A 49 16.03 -17.92 -2.40
C PRO A 49 16.89 -16.81 -1.79
N LEU A 50 16.37 -15.59 -1.68
CA LEU A 50 17.08 -14.43 -1.14
C LEU A 50 17.18 -14.47 0.38
N LEU A 51 16.16 -14.98 1.07
CA LEU A 51 16.06 -15.01 2.54
C LEU A 51 16.74 -16.24 3.18
N ARG A 52 17.97 -16.53 2.73
CA ARG A 52 18.79 -17.67 3.20
C ARG A 52 20.16 -17.19 3.67
N THR A 53 20.75 -17.96 4.58
CA THR A 53 22.11 -17.72 5.10
C THR A 53 23.17 -18.61 4.44
N SER A 54 22.78 -19.46 3.49
CA SER A 54 23.67 -20.21 2.60
C SER A 54 23.17 -20.07 1.17
N CYS A 55 24.01 -19.57 0.26
CA CYS A 55 23.65 -19.42 -1.15
C CYS A 55 24.13 -20.65 -1.93
N THR A 56 23.18 -21.41 -2.50
CA THR A 56 23.49 -22.56 -3.38
C THR A 56 23.54 -22.16 -4.85
N THR A 57 22.69 -21.21 -5.26
CA THR A 57 22.59 -20.68 -6.61
C THR A 57 22.07 -19.24 -6.56
N GLY A 58 22.71 -18.32 -7.30
CA GLY A 58 22.32 -16.90 -7.33
C GLY A 58 22.71 -16.12 -6.06
N ILE A 59 22.20 -14.90 -5.95
CA ILE A 59 22.46 -13.99 -4.81
C ILE A 59 21.53 -14.34 -3.65
N CYS A 60 22.03 -14.37 -2.41
CA CYS A 60 21.20 -14.44 -1.21
C CYS A 60 21.71 -13.53 -0.07
N PHE A 61 21.00 -13.51 1.06
CA PHE A 61 21.33 -12.65 2.22
C PHE A 61 22.76 -12.84 2.72
N ALA A 62 23.32 -14.04 2.58
CA ALA A 62 24.71 -14.33 2.94
C ALA A 62 25.75 -13.65 2.06
N ASP A 63 25.43 -13.33 0.79
CA ASP A 63 26.35 -12.57 -0.07
C ASP A 63 26.40 -11.10 0.36
N LEU A 64 25.29 -10.58 0.88
CA LEU A 64 25.17 -9.21 1.37
C LEU A 64 25.70 -9.02 2.79
N ILE A 65 25.58 -10.04 3.64
CA ILE A 65 26.08 -10.03 5.01
C ILE A 65 26.87 -11.33 5.25
N PRO A 66 28.14 -11.42 4.81
CA PRO A 66 28.94 -12.64 4.90
C PRO A 66 29.08 -13.22 6.32
N GLN A 67 28.99 -12.38 7.36
CA GLN A 67 29.05 -12.87 8.75
C GLN A 67 27.87 -13.77 9.12
N ILE A 68 26.71 -13.60 8.49
CA ILE A 68 25.52 -14.41 8.79
C ILE A 68 25.72 -15.87 8.39
N ALA A 69 26.43 -16.12 7.29
CA ALA A 69 26.74 -17.45 6.79
C ALA A 69 27.70 -18.20 7.71
N LYS A 70 28.65 -17.46 8.31
CA LYS A 70 29.63 -18.04 9.24
C LYS A 70 29.00 -18.44 10.56
N GLN A 71 28.12 -17.59 11.10
CA GLN A 71 27.55 -17.80 12.43
C GLN A 71 26.30 -18.69 12.40
N TYR A 72 25.53 -18.64 11.32
CA TYR A 72 24.27 -19.36 11.17
C TYR A 72 24.16 -20.01 9.78
N PRO A 73 25.00 -21.02 9.46
CA PRO A 73 24.90 -21.71 8.18
C PRO A 73 23.55 -22.41 8.01
N ASP A 74 23.13 -22.58 6.76
CA ASP A 74 21.96 -23.37 6.31
C ASP A 74 20.65 -23.02 7.02
N SER A 75 20.48 -21.73 7.33
CA SER A 75 19.34 -21.18 8.04
C SER A 75 18.54 -20.21 7.15
N LYS A 76 17.33 -19.86 7.60
CA LYS A 76 16.45 -18.91 6.92
C LYS A 76 16.40 -17.58 7.65
N VAL A 77 16.15 -16.51 6.90
CA VAL A 77 15.96 -15.17 7.45
C VAL A 77 14.48 -14.85 7.47
N ARG A 78 13.98 -14.38 8.62
CA ARG A 78 12.66 -13.77 8.76
C ARG A 78 12.84 -12.31 9.18
N LEU A 79 12.28 -11.40 8.41
CA LEU A 79 12.25 -9.98 8.73
C LEU A 79 10.86 -9.60 9.24
N ILE A 80 10.80 -8.85 10.33
CA ILE A 80 9.55 -8.31 10.85
C ILE A 80 9.67 -6.80 10.84
N PHE A 81 8.90 -6.15 9.98
CA PHE A 81 8.78 -4.70 9.95
C PHE A 81 7.66 -4.25 10.90
N THR A 82 7.99 -3.29 11.76
CA THR A 82 7.04 -2.63 12.66
C THR A 82 7.16 -1.11 12.50
N PRO A 83 6.09 -0.41 12.10
CA PRO A 83 6.13 1.04 11.99
C PRO A 83 6.32 1.68 13.36
N THR A 84 7.08 2.77 13.42
CA THR A 84 7.30 3.56 14.65
C THR A 84 6.35 4.75 14.76
N ARG A 85 5.74 5.12 13.63
CA ARG A 85 4.69 6.14 13.50
C ARG A 85 3.77 5.79 12.34
N ALA A 86 2.57 6.37 12.32
CA ALA A 86 1.66 6.24 11.19
C ALA A 86 2.34 6.72 9.89
N PRO A 87 2.29 5.94 8.80
CA PRO A 87 2.77 6.40 7.50
C PRO A 87 2.05 7.67 7.05
N VAL A 88 2.79 8.57 6.41
CA VAL A 88 2.26 9.85 5.94
C VAL A 88 2.18 9.87 4.44
N VAL A 89 1.04 10.35 3.94
CA VAL A 89 0.71 10.48 2.52
C VAL A 89 0.50 11.96 2.24
N LEU A 90 1.17 12.48 1.21
CA LEU A 90 1.11 13.88 0.81
C LEU A 90 0.89 14.01 -0.70
N PHE A 91 -0.21 14.65 -1.08
CA PHE A 91 -0.44 15.05 -2.47
C PHE A 91 0.31 16.34 -2.78
N GLN A 92 1.08 16.36 -3.87
CA GLN A 92 1.84 17.52 -4.31
C GLN A 92 1.64 17.75 -5.80
N ALA A 93 1.37 19.00 -6.19
CA ALA A 93 1.19 19.39 -7.59
C ALA A 93 2.51 19.41 -8.39
N LYS A 94 3.67 19.32 -7.71
CA LYS A 94 5.00 19.32 -8.33
C LYS A 94 5.15 18.18 -9.36
N GLN A 95 5.97 18.41 -10.38
CA GLN A 95 6.33 17.40 -11.39
C GLN A 95 5.14 16.71 -12.09
N GLY A 96 4.06 17.48 -12.32
CA GLY A 96 2.85 16.96 -12.97
C GLY A 96 1.88 16.23 -12.05
N GLY A 97 2.10 16.31 -10.73
CA GLY A 97 1.27 15.65 -9.73
C GLY A 97 1.88 14.35 -9.23
N VAL A 98 2.25 14.32 -7.96
CA VAL A 98 2.83 13.13 -7.30
C VAL A 98 2.21 12.92 -5.93
N LEU A 99 2.10 11.66 -5.55
CA LEU A 99 1.79 11.25 -4.20
C LEU A 99 3.07 10.83 -3.49
N MET A 100 3.49 11.60 -2.50
CA MET A 100 4.65 11.29 -1.67
C MET A 100 4.21 10.47 -0.46
N VAL A 101 4.90 9.36 -0.20
CA VAL A 101 4.66 8.48 0.95
C VAL A 101 5.93 8.41 1.78
N ASN A 102 5.79 8.62 3.10
CA ASN A 102 6.88 8.44 4.05
C ASN A 102 6.52 7.35 5.07
N ILE A 103 7.44 6.39 5.24
CA ILE A 103 7.27 5.25 6.14
C ILE A 103 8.51 5.17 7.03
N ASN A 104 8.29 5.02 8.34
CA ASN A 104 9.36 4.80 9.30
C ASN A 104 9.03 3.63 10.21
N GLY A 105 10.05 2.85 10.55
CA GLY A 105 9.86 1.69 11.40
C GLY A 105 11.16 1.09 11.90
N LEU A 106 10.99 -0.03 12.58
CA LEU A 106 12.05 -0.95 12.93
C LEU A 106 11.89 -2.22 12.10
N VAL A 107 13.00 -2.78 11.66
CA VAL A 107 13.07 -4.10 11.03
C VAL A 107 13.82 -5.01 11.98
N PHE A 108 13.14 -6.04 12.47
CA PHE A 108 13.73 -7.08 13.32
C PHE A 108 14.10 -8.27 12.45
N MET A 109 15.38 -8.61 12.41
CA MET A 109 15.90 -9.76 11.69
C MET A 109 16.01 -10.95 12.64
N TYR A 110 15.31 -12.02 12.29
CA TYR A 110 15.38 -13.32 12.96
C TYR A 110 16.03 -14.34 12.05
N ILE A 111 16.87 -15.18 12.64
CA ILE A 111 17.40 -16.39 12.02
C ILE A 111 16.52 -17.55 12.47
N VAL A 112 16.03 -18.31 11.51
CA VAL A 112 15.20 -19.49 11.73
C VAL A 112 16.02 -20.71 11.30
N GLU A 113 16.45 -21.48 12.29
CA GLU A 113 17.24 -22.70 12.09
C GLU A 113 16.37 -23.88 11.65
N SER A 114 17.02 -24.96 11.20
CA SER A 114 16.36 -26.19 10.72
C SER A 114 15.43 -26.85 11.76
N ASN A 115 15.74 -26.68 13.05
CA ASN A 115 14.92 -27.15 14.19
C ASN A 115 13.72 -26.22 14.51
N LYS A 116 13.49 -25.18 13.69
CA LYS A 116 12.48 -24.11 13.86
C LYS A 116 12.68 -23.22 15.08
N ILE A 117 13.83 -23.30 15.74
CA ILE A 117 14.22 -22.32 16.76
C ILE A 117 14.56 -21.02 16.04
N SER A 118 14.09 -19.90 16.61
CA SER A 118 14.34 -18.57 16.06
C SER A 118 15.08 -17.68 17.03
N HIS A 119 16.14 -17.03 16.57
CA HIS A 119 16.92 -16.07 17.33
C HIS A 119 16.92 -14.72 16.64
N GLN A 120 16.69 -13.64 17.38
CA GLN A 120 16.83 -12.30 16.84
C GLN A 120 18.31 -12.00 16.63
N ALA A 121 18.72 -11.72 15.41
CA ALA A 121 20.11 -11.47 15.04
C ALA A 121 20.44 -9.98 14.98
N ALA A 122 19.52 -9.15 14.49
CA ALA A 122 19.72 -7.70 14.40
C ALA A 122 18.39 -6.91 14.38
N THR A 123 18.50 -5.62 14.61
CA THR A 123 17.44 -4.63 14.53
C THR A 123 17.95 -3.42 13.77
N PHE A 124 17.20 -3.01 12.75
CA PHE A 124 17.48 -1.83 11.94
C PHE A 124 16.38 -0.79 12.10
N ALA A 125 16.73 0.48 12.06
CA ALA A 125 15.77 1.54 11.78
C ALA A 125 15.63 1.71 10.26
N LEU A 126 14.39 1.79 9.79
CA LEU A 126 14.03 1.95 8.38
C LEU A 126 13.36 3.32 8.16
N ASP A 127 13.82 4.05 7.15
CA ASP A 127 13.18 5.25 6.61
C ASP A 127 13.01 5.10 5.09
N ILE A 128 11.77 5.18 4.63
CA ILE A 128 11.41 5.10 3.21
C ILE A 128 10.71 6.38 2.80
N VAL A 129 11.13 6.92 1.66
CA VAL A 129 10.43 7.96 0.90
C VAL A 129 10.17 7.43 -0.50
N ALA A 130 8.89 7.40 -0.89
CA ALA A 130 8.49 6.98 -2.22
C ALA A 130 7.56 8.02 -2.87
N ASN A 131 7.69 8.20 -4.18
CA ASN A 131 6.79 8.99 -4.99
C ASN A 131 5.98 8.08 -5.92
N ILE A 132 4.66 8.27 -5.92
CA ILE A 132 3.72 7.51 -6.74
C ILE A 132 3.07 8.48 -7.72
N LYS A 133 3.18 8.17 -9.01
CA LYS A 133 2.43 8.85 -10.07
C LYS A 133 1.20 8.03 -10.39
N LEU A 134 0.04 8.67 -10.39
CA LEU A 134 -1.24 8.04 -10.68
C LEU A 134 -1.76 8.52 -12.04
N HIS A 135 -2.41 7.62 -12.76
CA HIS A 135 -3.15 7.93 -13.97
C HIS A 135 -4.37 7.03 -14.08
N VAL A 136 -5.34 7.43 -14.89
CA VAL A 136 -6.54 6.64 -15.14
C VAL A 136 -6.53 6.12 -16.56
N GLU A 137 -6.79 4.84 -16.71
CA GLU A 137 -7.00 4.19 -18.01
C GLU A 137 -8.21 3.27 -17.89
N ASN A 138 -9.19 3.39 -18.79
CA ASN A 138 -10.40 2.57 -18.80
C ASN A 138 -11.10 2.48 -17.42
N ASN A 139 -11.24 3.63 -16.73
CA ASN A 139 -11.79 3.75 -15.36
C ASN A 139 -11.06 2.97 -14.27
N THR A 140 -9.83 2.53 -14.54
CA THR A 140 -8.96 1.89 -13.57
C THR A 140 -7.87 2.87 -13.17
N LEU A 141 -7.67 3.04 -11.87
CA LEU A 141 -6.58 3.85 -11.35
C LEU A 141 -5.30 3.03 -11.40
N LEU A 142 -4.41 3.40 -12.31
CA LEU A 142 -3.08 2.83 -12.47
C LEU A 142 -2.04 3.73 -11.79
N GLY A 143 -0.89 3.14 -11.47
CA GLY A 143 0.18 3.90 -10.85
C GLY A 143 1.57 3.39 -11.19
N LYS A 144 2.55 4.26 -10.99
CA LYS A 144 3.97 3.93 -11.03
C LYS A 144 4.68 4.58 -9.87
N THR A 145 5.46 3.79 -9.15
CA THR A 145 6.21 4.19 -7.95
C THR A 145 7.70 4.29 -8.26
N SER A 146 8.30 5.33 -7.70
CA SER A 146 9.75 5.52 -7.52
C SER A 146 10.04 5.52 -6.03
N VAL A 147 10.99 4.71 -5.57
CA VAL A 147 11.50 4.76 -4.21
C VAL A 147 12.72 5.67 -4.22
N ASP A 148 12.55 6.90 -3.73
CA ASP A 148 13.56 7.95 -3.79
C ASP A 148 14.59 7.82 -2.67
N SER A 149 14.19 7.27 -1.52
CA SER A 149 15.07 6.98 -0.41
C SER A 149 14.63 5.70 0.29
N PHE A 150 15.58 4.82 0.55
CA PHE A 150 15.43 3.64 1.38
C PHE A 150 16.67 3.55 2.28
N GLN A 151 16.52 3.90 3.55
CA GLN A 151 17.64 3.97 4.49
C GLN A 151 17.45 2.95 5.59
N LEU A 152 18.49 2.12 5.78
CA LEU A 152 18.63 1.25 6.93
C LEU A 152 19.73 1.81 7.83
N LYS A 153 19.49 1.81 9.13
CA LYS A 153 20.50 2.17 10.14
C LYS A 153 20.55 1.10 11.20
N ASN A 154 21.74 0.61 11.52
CA ASN A 154 21.91 -0.36 12.60
C ASN A 154 21.47 0.25 13.94
N LYS A 155 20.75 -0.51 14.75
CA LYS A 155 20.32 -0.11 16.11
C LYS A 155 20.89 -1.03 17.17
N TYR A 156 20.77 -2.33 16.95
CA TYR A 156 21.21 -3.37 17.87
C TYR A 156 21.39 -4.66 17.08
N GLY A 157 22.39 -5.47 17.40
CA GLY A 157 22.52 -6.79 16.80
C GLY A 157 23.62 -7.62 17.45
N TYR A 158 23.45 -8.93 17.39
CA TYR A 158 24.46 -9.92 17.76
C TYR A 158 25.40 -10.23 16.59
N ILE A 159 25.00 -9.84 15.38
CA ILE A 159 25.82 -9.87 14.18
C ILE A 159 26.34 -8.46 13.92
N ASN A 160 27.66 -8.34 13.73
CA ASN A 160 28.27 -7.07 13.38
C ASN A 160 28.10 -6.81 11.88
N ILE A 161 27.13 -5.97 11.52
CA ILE A 161 26.84 -5.59 10.14
C ILE A 161 27.39 -4.18 9.92
N SER A 162 28.32 -4.06 8.99
CA SER A 162 28.93 -2.80 8.58
C SER A 162 27.94 -1.92 7.81
N ASP A 163 28.23 -0.62 7.74
CA ASP A 163 27.39 0.33 7.01
C ASP A 163 27.38 0.05 5.50
N ASP A 164 28.46 -0.49 4.93
CA ASP A 164 28.55 -0.88 3.53
C ASP A 164 27.64 -2.09 3.23
N GLU A 165 27.73 -3.16 4.04
CA GLU A 165 26.84 -4.33 3.94
C GLU A 165 25.36 -3.90 4.08
N LEU A 166 25.08 -2.99 5.01
CA LEU A 166 23.72 -2.49 5.22
C LEU A 166 23.22 -1.63 4.04
N SER A 167 24.12 -0.90 3.38
CA SER A 167 23.81 -0.12 2.18
C SER A 167 23.49 -1.01 0.98
N ASP A 168 24.20 -2.13 0.81
CA ASP A 168 23.91 -3.12 -0.24
C ASP A 168 22.55 -3.79 0.00
N VAL A 169 22.24 -4.14 1.25
CA VAL A 169 20.91 -4.64 1.64
C VAL A 169 19.83 -3.61 1.36
N ALA A 170 20.07 -2.34 1.67
CA ALA A 170 19.12 -1.25 1.43
C ALA A 170 18.85 -1.05 -0.06
N LEU A 171 19.87 -1.09 -0.91
CA LEU A 171 19.75 -0.96 -2.35
C LEU A 171 18.90 -2.10 -2.95
N LEU A 172 19.24 -3.34 -2.63
CA LEU A 172 18.50 -4.51 -3.14
C LEU A 172 17.04 -4.49 -2.66
N SER A 173 16.83 -4.18 -1.37
CA SER A 173 15.49 -4.09 -0.79
C SER A 173 14.66 -2.99 -1.43
N SER A 174 15.26 -1.83 -1.72
CA SER A 174 14.62 -0.71 -2.40
C SER A 174 14.14 -1.09 -3.79
N GLU A 175 15.01 -1.70 -4.60
CA GLU A 175 14.64 -2.15 -5.95
C GLU A 175 13.52 -3.18 -5.92
N MET A 176 13.60 -4.12 -4.99
CA MET A 176 12.63 -5.20 -4.89
C MET A 176 11.27 -4.69 -4.41
N LEU A 177 11.25 -3.82 -3.41
CA LEU A 177 10.04 -3.12 -2.94
C LEU A 177 9.41 -2.31 -4.07
N GLN A 178 10.22 -1.56 -4.83
CA GLN A 178 9.73 -0.77 -5.96
C GLN A 178 9.10 -1.66 -7.04
N ARG A 179 9.72 -2.80 -7.38
CA ARG A 179 9.16 -3.75 -8.35
C ARG A 179 7.83 -4.33 -7.84
N PHE A 180 7.79 -4.78 -6.60
CA PHE A 180 6.58 -5.32 -5.98
C PHE A 180 5.42 -4.31 -6.01
N ILE A 181 5.67 -3.07 -5.58
CA ILE A 181 4.65 -2.01 -5.62
C ILE A 181 4.21 -1.75 -7.06
N ASN A 182 5.15 -1.65 -8.01
CA ASN A 182 4.79 -1.40 -9.41
C ASN A 182 3.97 -2.54 -10.01
N ASP A 183 4.28 -3.80 -9.72
CA ASP A 183 3.52 -4.95 -10.18
C ASP A 183 2.10 -4.94 -9.60
N PHE A 184 1.95 -4.54 -8.33
CA PHE A 184 0.64 -4.33 -7.72
C PHE A 184 -0.14 -3.19 -8.38
N LEU A 185 0.50 -2.03 -8.60
CA LEU A 185 -0.12 -0.87 -9.24
C LEU A 185 -0.47 -1.07 -10.72
N ARG A 186 0.18 -2.03 -11.40
CA ARG A 186 -0.20 -2.46 -12.77
C ARG A 186 -1.54 -3.19 -12.80
N GLY A 187 -1.90 -3.92 -11.75
CA GLY A 187 -3.23 -4.54 -11.63
C GLY A 187 -4.33 -3.50 -11.51
N GLY A 188 -3.97 -2.28 -11.07
CA GLY A 188 -4.85 -1.15 -10.91
C GLY A 188 -5.83 -1.31 -9.75
N PHE A 189 -6.47 -0.20 -9.37
CA PHE A 189 -7.53 -0.22 -8.38
C PHE A 189 -8.85 0.23 -8.99
N PRO A 190 -9.95 -0.51 -8.76
CA PRO A 190 -11.26 -0.03 -9.10
C PRO A 190 -11.61 1.15 -8.19
N ILE A 191 -12.07 2.23 -8.78
CA ILE A 191 -12.57 3.37 -8.01
C ILE A 191 -13.93 2.95 -7.41
N PRO A 192 -14.18 3.23 -6.12
CA PRO A 192 -15.41 2.80 -5.45
C PRO A 192 -16.60 3.61 -5.98
N VAL A 193 -17.16 3.16 -7.10
CA VAL A 193 -18.32 3.75 -7.75
C VAL A 193 -19.57 2.97 -7.38
N PRO A 194 -20.70 3.63 -7.04
CA PRO A 194 -21.96 2.94 -6.81
C PRO A 194 -22.30 2.04 -7.99
N LYS A 195 -22.75 0.80 -7.73
CA LYS A 195 -23.00 -0.19 -8.79
C LYS A 195 -24.04 0.25 -9.83
N VAL A 196 -24.90 1.21 -9.48
CA VAL A 196 -25.91 1.80 -10.37
C VAL A 196 -25.33 2.83 -11.34
N LEU A 197 -24.07 3.25 -11.16
CA LEU A 197 -23.39 4.22 -12.00
C LEU A 197 -22.30 3.54 -12.83
N ARG A 198 -22.19 3.95 -14.09
CA ARG A 198 -21.02 3.74 -14.93
C ARG A 198 -20.31 5.08 -15.04
N ILE A 199 -19.18 5.22 -14.36
CA ILE A 199 -18.43 6.48 -14.32
C ILE A 199 -17.38 6.46 -15.42
N ASN A 200 -17.22 7.57 -16.14
CA ASN A 200 -16.14 7.83 -17.08
C ASN A 200 -15.31 9.01 -16.59
N ILE A 201 -14.08 8.77 -16.16
CA ILE A 201 -13.22 9.82 -15.61
C ILE A 201 -12.63 10.65 -16.75
N THR A 202 -12.99 11.94 -16.77
CA THR A 202 -12.55 12.89 -17.79
C THR A 202 -11.28 13.63 -17.38
N GLN A 203 -11.02 13.77 -16.07
CA GLN A 203 -9.82 14.41 -15.57
C GLN A 203 -9.42 13.83 -14.20
N LEU A 204 -8.14 13.51 -14.04
CA LEU A 204 -7.51 13.30 -12.73
C LEU A 204 -6.35 14.28 -12.61
N GLN A 205 -6.34 15.10 -11.56
CA GLN A 205 -5.28 16.05 -11.28
C GLN A 205 -4.89 16.00 -9.81
N ILE A 206 -3.62 15.71 -9.54
CA ILE A 206 -3.07 15.83 -8.19
C ILE A 206 -2.73 17.31 -7.96
N LEU A 207 -3.31 17.87 -6.91
CA LEU A 207 -3.11 19.22 -6.41
C LEU A 207 -2.36 19.15 -5.08
N ASP A 208 -1.93 20.30 -4.56
CA ASP A 208 -1.38 20.31 -3.20
C ASP A 208 -2.48 19.91 -2.20
N ARG A 209 -2.15 18.91 -1.38
CA ARG A 209 -3.00 18.33 -0.33
C ARG A 209 -4.28 17.64 -0.82
N SER A 210 -4.49 17.50 -2.12
CA SER A 210 -5.72 16.91 -2.66
C SER A 210 -5.56 16.29 -4.04
N VAL A 211 -6.45 15.37 -4.39
CA VAL A 211 -6.64 14.92 -5.77
C VAL A 211 -8.01 15.36 -6.25
N PHE A 212 -8.03 16.01 -7.41
CA PHE A 212 -9.22 16.40 -8.12
C PHE A 212 -9.57 15.34 -9.16
N ILE A 213 -10.82 14.88 -9.15
CA ILE A 213 -11.36 13.93 -10.11
C ILE A 213 -12.60 14.56 -10.74
N SER A 214 -12.62 14.61 -12.06
CA SER A 214 -13.78 15.01 -12.87
C SER A 214 -14.27 13.80 -13.63
N ALA A 215 -15.57 13.57 -13.66
CA ALA A 215 -16.14 12.43 -14.34
C ALA A 215 -17.57 12.67 -14.82
N ASP A 216 -17.92 12.00 -15.91
CA ASP A 216 -19.30 11.82 -16.34
C ASP A 216 -19.82 10.49 -15.83
N PHE A 217 -21.14 10.33 -15.77
CA PHE A 217 -21.72 9.04 -15.43
C PHE A 217 -22.98 8.74 -16.22
N ASP A 218 -23.18 7.45 -16.48
CA ASP A 218 -24.44 6.91 -16.98
C ASP A 218 -25.08 6.02 -15.92
N LEU A 219 -26.41 5.98 -15.92
CA LEU A 219 -27.16 5.08 -15.05
C LEU A 219 -27.23 3.68 -15.67
N ASP A 220 -26.88 2.67 -14.90
CA ASP A 220 -27.21 1.29 -15.24
C ASP A 220 -28.68 1.04 -14.93
N GLN A 221 -29.54 1.30 -15.94
CA GLN A 221 -30.99 1.24 -15.81
C GLN A 221 -31.48 -0.08 -15.22
N LYS A 222 -30.89 -1.22 -15.62
CA LYS A 222 -31.29 -2.54 -15.11
C LYS A 222 -31.01 -2.65 -13.61
N ARG A 223 -29.83 -2.24 -13.17
CA ARG A 223 -29.47 -2.26 -11.74
C ARG A 223 -30.33 -1.28 -10.93
N LEU A 224 -30.62 -0.10 -11.49
CA LEU A 224 -31.46 0.89 -10.85
C LEU A 224 -32.91 0.41 -10.69
N SER A 225 -33.50 -0.19 -11.73
CA SER A 225 -34.84 -0.78 -11.65
C SER A 225 -34.91 -1.90 -10.61
N ASN A 226 -33.91 -2.78 -10.56
CA ASN A 226 -33.85 -3.84 -9.55
C ASN A 226 -33.75 -3.28 -8.13
N LEU A 227 -32.91 -2.25 -7.93
CA LEU A 227 -32.78 -1.58 -6.63
C LEU A 227 -34.10 -0.90 -6.21
N ALA A 228 -34.78 -0.23 -7.15
CA ALA A 228 -36.07 0.40 -6.89
C ALA A 228 -37.13 -0.63 -6.48
N LEU A 229 -37.23 -1.75 -7.21
CA LEU A 229 -38.13 -2.85 -6.86
C LEU A 229 -37.85 -3.39 -5.46
N GLN A 230 -36.58 -3.62 -5.12
CA GLN A 230 -36.18 -4.06 -3.78
C GLN A 230 -36.59 -3.07 -2.69
N ALA A 231 -36.39 -1.77 -2.92
CA ALA A 231 -36.76 -0.73 -1.97
C ALA A 231 -38.27 -0.63 -1.75
N PHE A 232 -39.09 -0.80 -2.81
CA PHE A 232 -40.55 -0.81 -2.69
C PHE A 232 -41.09 -2.04 -1.98
N THR A 233 -40.40 -3.18 -2.07
CA THR A 233 -40.76 -4.41 -1.35
C THR A 233 -40.23 -4.45 0.08
N ASP A 234 -39.36 -3.51 0.46
CA ASP A 234 -38.78 -3.47 1.79
C ASP A 234 -39.76 -2.83 2.78
N ILE A 235 -40.31 -3.68 3.65
CA ILE A 235 -41.25 -3.35 4.72
C ILE A 235 -40.71 -2.30 5.71
N LYS A 236 -39.40 -2.05 5.71
CA LYS A 236 -38.80 -0.97 6.51
C LYS A 236 -39.18 0.42 5.99
N TYR A 237 -39.35 0.57 4.67
CA TYR A 237 -39.72 1.85 4.06
C TYR A 237 -41.22 1.94 3.75
N PHE A 238 -41.88 0.80 3.57
CA PHE A 238 -43.31 0.70 3.33
C PHE A 238 -43.95 -0.35 4.25
N PRO A 239 -44.13 -0.05 5.55
CA PRO A 239 -44.81 -0.97 6.45
C PRO A 239 -46.26 -1.17 5.97
N PRO A 240 -46.79 -2.41 6.01
CA PRO A 240 -48.19 -2.65 5.73
C PRO A 240 -49.05 -1.81 6.66
N SER A 241 -50.07 -1.12 6.14
CA SER A 241 -51.06 -0.47 6.99
C SER A 241 -51.74 -1.54 7.84
N GLU A 242 -51.59 -1.48 9.16
CA GLU A 242 -52.40 -2.29 10.07
C GLU A 242 -53.87 -1.99 9.76
N HIS A 243 -54.57 -2.97 9.20
CA HIS A 243 -56.02 -2.92 9.09
C HIS A 243 -56.58 -2.86 10.51
N ILE A 244 -57.06 -1.68 10.90
CA ILE A 244 -57.90 -1.50 12.08
C ILE A 244 -59.15 -2.35 11.84
N HIS A 245 -59.18 -3.55 12.41
CA HIS A 245 -60.39 -4.32 12.55
C HIS A 245 -61.37 -3.48 13.37
N SER A 246 -62.35 -2.90 12.68
CA SER A 246 -63.51 -2.28 13.28
C SER A 246 -64.46 -3.42 13.69
N ASN A 247 -64.78 -3.48 14.98
CA ASN A 247 -65.75 -4.41 15.58
C ASN A 247 -67.12 -4.37 14.89
#